data_AF-A0AAU9AIQ1-F1
#
_entry.id   AF-A0AAU9AIQ1-F1
#
_cell.length_a   1.000
_cell.length_b   1.000
_cell.length_c   1.000
_cell.angle_alpha   90.00
_cell.angle_beta   90.00
_cell.angle_gamma   90.00
#
_symmetry.space_group_name_H-M   'P 1'
#
loop_
_entity.id
_entity.type
_entity.pdbx_description
1 polymer ?
#
loop_
_entity_poly.entity_id
_entity_poly.type
_entity_poly.pdbx_seq_one_letter_code
_entity_poly.pdbx_strand_id
1 'polypeptide(L)'
;MSIQCRSCHRPIRSGDWRCPHCGIPLPAGGKASTWGWWLANPMYRRMVPILAAVVLTLLVASTIRDDVIEFIATRNKARNDAADSRELLLREQQRLNRPDGRENLAGPMPSAATALPLARTPEAVRAGIGTIMREVGDRSRYRQAQVEARIAALRLDTQLMPETLLGAQGTAAARRANQQYAQLLNYSLSIKRASQLDASRRLQALVGEGPDARALMTEFARNLARESEEDAALMSNRRATIEKTQRVYDLVDAQRQRIDLNDDGNLVFADAQAGEQYNRMIADIAQLILQRQQIEIQRQARTQAALDEIGKIRR
;
A
#
# COMPACT_ATOMS: atom_id res chain seq x y z
N MET A 1 -19.59 78.70 47.28
CA MET A 1 -18.97 77.71 48.19
C MET A 1 -17.50 78.07 48.35
N SER A 2 -17.05 78.46 49.55
CA SER A 2 -15.63 78.72 49.84
C SER A 2 -14.93 77.40 50.19
N ILE A 3 -13.80 77.12 49.53
CA ILE A 3 -12.99 75.91 49.77
C ILE A 3 -12.04 76.23 50.93
N GLN A 4 -11.94 75.35 51.93
CA GLN A 4 -11.02 75.53 53.08
C GLN A 4 -9.87 74.52 53.03
N CYS A 5 -8.68 74.94 53.45
CA CYS A 5 -7.53 74.04 53.59
C CYS A 5 -7.76 73.07 54.75
N ARG A 6 -7.61 71.76 54.55
CA ARG A 6 -7.76 70.77 55.62
C ARG A 6 -6.69 70.86 56.72
N SER A 7 -5.53 71.45 56.43
CA SER A 7 -4.43 71.54 57.39
C SER A 7 -4.48 72.81 58.24
N CYS A 8 -4.78 73.97 57.65
CA CYS A 8 -4.77 75.25 58.37
C CYS A 8 -6.16 75.91 58.49
N HIS A 9 -7.22 75.26 58.01
CA HIS A 9 -8.62 75.70 58.06
C HIS A 9 -8.92 77.10 57.50
N ARG A 10 -7.97 77.69 56.76
CA ARG A 10 -8.16 78.99 56.10
C ARG A 10 -8.85 78.85 54.74
N PRO A 11 -9.67 79.84 54.34
CA PRO A 11 -10.33 79.84 53.04
C PRO A 11 -9.32 80.03 51.91
N ILE A 12 -9.55 79.32 50.80
CA ILE A 12 -8.72 79.33 49.59
C ILE A 12 -9.59 79.72 48.39
N ARG A 13 -9.03 80.46 47.44
CA ARG A 13 -9.69 80.79 46.18
C ARG A 13 -9.62 79.60 45.22
N SER A 14 -10.70 79.35 44.47
CA SER A 14 -10.75 78.27 43.49
C SER A 14 -9.73 78.52 42.37
N GLY A 15 -8.78 77.59 42.16
CA GLY A 15 -7.76 77.68 41.10
C GLY A 15 -6.32 77.50 41.58
N ASP A 16 -6.07 77.56 42.89
CA ASP A 16 -4.72 77.39 43.45
C ASP A 16 -4.34 75.90 43.61
N TRP A 17 -3.17 75.52 43.09
CA TRP A 17 -2.64 74.14 43.18
C TRP A 17 -2.01 73.80 44.55
N ARG A 18 -1.70 74.83 45.35
CA ARG A 18 -1.11 74.73 46.69
C ARG A 18 -1.79 75.73 47.62
N CYS A 19 -1.89 75.40 48.90
CA CYS A 19 -2.38 76.35 49.89
C CYS A 19 -1.38 77.52 50.03
N PRO A 20 -1.80 78.78 49.80
CA PRO A 20 -0.90 79.93 49.90
C PRO A 20 -0.38 80.20 51.32
N HIS A 21 -1.02 79.62 52.34
CA HIS A 21 -0.65 79.84 53.74
C HIS A 21 0.29 78.78 54.32
N CYS A 22 0.26 77.54 53.83
CA CYS A 22 1.08 76.45 54.37
C CYS A 22 1.88 75.68 53.30
N GLY A 23 1.75 76.03 52.03
CA GLY A 23 2.53 75.45 50.92
C GLY A 23 2.16 74.01 50.54
N ILE A 24 1.23 73.38 51.26
CA ILE A 24 0.78 72.00 51.04
C ILE A 24 -0.01 71.92 49.73
N PRO A 25 0.31 70.97 48.82
CA PRO A 25 -0.46 70.75 47.60
C PRO A 25 -1.89 70.33 47.93
N LEU A 26 -2.85 71.02 47.33
CA LEU A 26 -4.27 70.78 47.56
C LEU A 26 -4.74 69.63 46.67
N PRO A 27 -5.37 68.58 47.21
CA PRO A 27 -6.13 67.66 46.37
C PRO A 27 -7.46 68.34 46.02
N ALA A 28 -7.53 68.93 44.83
CA ALA A 28 -8.81 69.20 44.17
C ALA A 28 -9.54 67.86 43.94
N GLY A 29 -10.87 67.89 44.05
CA GLY A 29 -11.72 66.70 44.08
C GLY A 29 -11.46 65.69 42.97
N GLY A 30 -11.43 64.42 43.37
CA GLY A 30 -11.28 63.25 42.51
C GLY A 30 -10.47 62.19 43.23
N LYS A 31 -11.02 60.98 43.41
CA LYS A 31 -10.23 59.83 43.84
C LYS A 31 -9.05 59.72 42.87
N ALA A 32 -7.82 59.73 43.39
CA ALA A 32 -6.64 59.46 42.58
C ALA A 32 -6.86 58.09 41.90
N SER A 33 -7.19 58.10 40.61
CA SER A 33 -7.20 56.86 39.84
C SER A 33 -5.75 56.40 39.79
N THR A 34 -5.52 55.14 40.13
CA THR A 34 -4.19 54.49 40.06
C THR A 34 -3.48 54.83 38.75
N TRP A 35 -4.24 54.97 37.66
CA TRP A 35 -3.83 55.45 36.33
C TRP A 35 -3.04 56.77 36.28
N GLY A 36 -3.41 57.79 37.06
CA GLY A 36 -2.71 59.09 37.05
C GLY A 36 -1.30 59.00 37.63
N TRP A 37 -1.09 58.10 38.59
CA TRP A 37 0.21 57.86 39.22
C TRP A 37 1.19 57.10 38.30
N TRP A 38 0.66 56.15 37.51
CA TRP A 38 1.45 55.41 36.52
C TRP A 38 1.93 56.30 35.36
N LEU A 39 1.12 57.25 34.90
CA LEU A 39 1.46 58.16 33.79
C LEU A 39 2.52 59.21 34.14
N ALA A 40 2.64 59.59 35.41
CA ALA A 40 3.65 60.53 35.89
C ALA A 40 5.03 59.88 36.10
N ASN A 41 5.13 58.55 36.06
CA ASN A 41 6.36 57.82 36.36
C ASN A 41 7.21 57.60 35.08
N PRO A 42 8.39 58.24 34.95
CA PRO A 42 9.18 58.22 33.73
C PRO A 42 9.71 56.82 33.37
N MET A 43 9.87 55.92 34.35
CA MET A 43 10.25 54.53 34.11
C MET A 43 9.13 53.75 33.42
N TYR A 44 7.87 53.94 33.82
CA TYR A 44 6.74 53.21 33.24
C TYR A 44 6.46 53.66 31.81
N ARG A 45 6.58 54.97 31.54
CA ARG A 45 6.39 55.55 30.21
C ARG A 45 7.41 55.03 29.18
N ARG A 46 8.60 54.60 29.62
CA ARG A 46 9.61 53.94 28.78
C ARG A 46 9.39 52.43 28.65
N MET A 47 8.89 51.76 29.69
CA MET A 47 8.68 50.31 29.67
C MET A 47 7.43 49.85 28.93
N VAL A 48 6.34 50.64 28.92
CA VAL A 48 5.08 50.28 28.23
C VAL A 48 5.27 49.99 26.73
N PRO A 49 5.94 50.83 25.92
CA PRO A 49 6.14 50.50 24.50
C PRO A 49 7.04 49.26 24.29
N ILE A 50 8.00 49.01 25.20
CA ILE A 50 8.85 47.82 25.16
C ILE A 50 8.03 46.56 25.48
N LEU A 51 7.20 46.60 26.51
CA LEU A 51 6.28 45.52 26.87
C LEU A 51 5.26 45.25 25.75
N ALA A 52 4.68 46.31 25.17
CA ALA A 52 3.75 46.18 24.05
C ALA A 52 4.44 45.57 22.82
N ALA A 53 5.67 45.99 22.51
CA ALA A 53 6.46 45.39 21.43
C ALA A 53 6.75 43.91 21.71
N VAL A 54 7.23 43.55 22.91
CA VAL A 54 7.49 42.16 23.30
C VAL A 54 6.23 41.29 23.20
N VAL A 55 5.08 41.79 23.67
CA VAL A 55 3.79 41.09 23.56
C VAL A 55 3.37 40.92 22.10
N LEU A 56 3.57 41.94 21.25
CA LEU A 56 3.26 41.86 19.82
C LEU A 56 4.17 40.86 19.10
N THR A 57 5.48 40.84 19.41
CA THR A 57 6.42 39.86 18.85
C THR A 57 6.08 38.44 19.30
N LEU A 58 5.66 38.25 20.56
CA LEU A 58 5.21 36.96 21.07
C LEU A 58 3.90 36.48 20.40
N LEU A 59 2.97 37.39 20.11
CA LEU A 59 1.73 37.11 19.37
C LEU A 59 1.98 36.75 17.90
N VAL A 60 2.91 37.45 17.24
CA VAL A 60 3.31 37.12 15.85
C VAL A 60 4.08 35.80 15.81
N ALA A 61 4.96 35.55 16.79
CA ALA A 61 5.65 34.27 16.90
C ALA A 61 4.70 33.10 17.25
N SER A 62 3.62 33.33 18.02
CA SER A 62 2.63 32.29 18.30
C SER A 62 1.79 31.96 17.08
N THR A 63 1.33 32.98 16.32
CA THR A 63 0.55 32.76 15.08
C THR A 63 1.36 32.04 14.00
N ILE A 64 2.63 32.42 13.78
CA ILE A 64 3.52 31.70 12.84
C ILE A 64 3.79 30.28 13.33
N ARG A 65 3.95 30.07 14.63
CA ARG A 65 4.16 28.73 15.20
C ARG A 65 2.92 27.85 15.00
N ASP A 66 1.72 28.39 15.18
CA ASP A 66 0.46 27.67 14.99
C ASP A 66 0.25 27.33 13.50
N ASP A 67 0.49 28.26 12.58
CA ASP A 67 0.42 28.03 11.13
C ASP A 67 1.45 26.98 10.66
N VAL A 68 2.67 27.02 11.19
CA VAL A 68 3.72 26.03 10.88
C VAL A 68 3.37 24.66 11.46
N ILE A 69 2.82 24.59 12.68
CA ILE A 69 2.35 23.34 13.28
C ILE A 69 1.18 22.78 12.47
N GLU A 70 0.22 23.61 12.05
CA GLU A 70 -0.91 23.20 11.23
C GLU A 70 -0.47 22.77 9.83
N PHE A 71 0.48 23.48 9.21
CA PHE A 71 1.07 23.07 7.93
C PHE A 71 1.84 21.75 8.02
N ILE A 72 2.63 21.55 9.09
CA ILE A 72 3.34 20.29 9.33
C ILE A 72 2.35 19.17 9.61
N ALA A 73 1.31 19.42 10.42
CA ALA A 73 0.27 18.44 10.74
C ALA A 73 -0.55 18.04 9.51
N THR A 74 -0.95 19.00 8.68
CA THR A 74 -1.67 18.74 7.42
C THR A 74 -0.78 17.99 6.41
N ARG A 75 0.49 18.38 6.29
CA ARG A 75 1.45 17.67 5.42
C ARG A 75 1.74 16.25 5.91
N ASN A 76 1.91 16.04 7.22
CA ASN A 76 2.10 14.73 7.81
C ASN A 76 0.86 13.85 7.66
N LYS A 77 -0.33 14.43 7.85
CA LYS A 77 -1.61 13.75 7.63
C LYS A 77 -1.76 13.29 6.18
N ALA A 78 -1.53 14.19 5.21
CA ALA A 78 -1.58 13.85 3.79
C ALA A 78 -0.56 12.77 3.41
N ARG A 79 0.66 12.83 3.97
CA ARG A 79 1.70 11.82 3.78
C ARG A 79 1.30 10.45 4.33
N ASN A 80 0.71 10.42 5.53
CA ASN A 80 0.23 9.19 6.16
C ASN A 80 -0.96 8.60 5.41
N ASP A 81 -1.87 9.45 4.90
CA ASP A 81 -3.04 8.99 4.14
C ASP A 81 -2.66 8.38 2.78
N ALA A 82 -1.65 8.94 2.12
CA ALA A 82 -1.03 8.35 0.93
C ALA A 82 -0.34 7.01 1.25
N ALA A 83 0.41 6.93 2.35
CA ALA A 83 1.06 5.70 2.80
C ALA A 83 0.03 4.58 3.08
N ASP A 84 -1.09 4.91 3.73
CA ASP A 84 -2.19 3.97 3.99
C ASP A 84 -2.83 3.43 2.72
N SER A 85 -3.08 4.31 1.76
CA SER A 85 -3.67 3.93 0.47
C SER A 85 -2.73 3.03 -0.33
N ARG A 86 -1.41 3.30 -0.27
CA ARG A 86 -0.38 2.46 -0.89
C ARG A 86 -0.27 1.08 -0.23
N GLU A 87 -0.30 1.00 1.10
CA GLU A 87 -0.29 -0.28 1.82
C GLU A 87 -1.51 -1.12 1.47
N LEU A 88 -2.69 -0.49 1.42
CA LEU A 88 -3.93 -1.16 1.03
C LEU A 88 -3.85 -1.73 -0.38
N LEU A 89 -3.38 -0.93 -1.35
CA LEU A 89 -3.18 -1.37 -2.73
C LEU A 89 -2.22 -2.56 -2.82
N LEU A 90 -1.08 -2.51 -2.13
CA LEU A 90 -0.11 -3.61 -2.12
C LEU A 90 -0.68 -4.88 -1.51
N ARG A 91 -1.33 -4.78 -0.34
CA ARG A 91 -1.94 -5.94 0.33
C ARG A 91 -3.04 -6.56 -0.50
N GLU A 92 -3.89 -5.75 -1.11
CA GLU A 92 -4.96 -6.27 -1.94
C GLU A 92 -4.46 -6.82 -3.29
N GLN A 93 -3.41 -6.21 -3.87
CA GLN A 93 -2.70 -6.81 -5.01
C GLN A 93 -2.11 -8.17 -4.64
N GLN A 94 -1.56 -8.35 -3.44
CA GLN A 94 -1.11 -9.68 -3.01
C GLN A 94 -2.25 -10.67 -2.85
N ARG A 95 -3.37 -10.24 -2.25
CA ARG A 95 -4.57 -11.09 -2.09
C ARG A 95 -5.15 -11.54 -3.42
N LEU A 96 -5.12 -10.67 -4.43
CA LEU A 96 -5.49 -11.01 -5.81
C LEU A 96 -4.66 -12.17 -6.41
N ASN A 97 -3.49 -12.44 -5.85
CA ASN A 97 -2.51 -13.41 -6.34
C ASN A 97 -2.39 -14.67 -5.49
N ARG A 98 -3.07 -14.73 -4.34
CA ARG A 98 -3.10 -15.91 -3.48
C ARG A 98 -4.47 -16.57 -3.62
N PRO A 99 -4.58 -17.57 -4.50
CA PRO A 99 -5.71 -18.48 -4.44
C PRO A 99 -5.50 -19.37 -3.21
N ASP A 100 -6.26 -19.11 -2.15
CA ASP A 100 -6.06 -19.83 -0.88
C ASP A 100 -6.70 -21.23 -0.91
N GLY A 101 -7.19 -21.70 -2.07
CA GLY A 101 -7.90 -22.99 -2.26
C GLY A 101 -9.19 -23.14 -1.46
N ARG A 102 -9.50 -22.18 -0.59
CA ARG A 102 -10.65 -22.12 0.33
C ARG A 102 -11.86 -21.40 -0.24
N GLU A 103 -11.77 -20.93 -1.48
CA GLU A 103 -12.87 -20.22 -2.12
C GLU A 103 -14.05 -21.18 -2.32
N ASN A 104 -15.23 -20.80 -1.84
CA ASN A 104 -16.41 -21.63 -1.99
C ASN A 104 -16.92 -21.58 -3.45
N LEU A 105 -16.48 -22.55 -4.25
CA LEU A 105 -16.84 -22.65 -5.66
C LEU A 105 -18.31 -23.06 -5.90
N ALA A 106 -19.02 -23.52 -4.87
CA ALA A 106 -20.44 -23.88 -4.98
C ALA A 106 -21.37 -22.64 -5.05
N GLY A 107 -20.87 -21.47 -4.67
CA GLY A 107 -21.61 -20.21 -4.74
C GLY A 107 -21.54 -19.56 -6.13
N PRO A 108 -22.44 -18.58 -6.41
CA PRO A 108 -22.35 -17.77 -7.62
C PRO A 108 -21.06 -16.93 -7.61
N MET A 109 -20.55 -16.62 -8.80
CA MET A 109 -19.39 -15.73 -8.93
C MET A 109 -19.69 -14.37 -8.26
N PRO A 110 -18.75 -13.82 -7.46
CA PRO A 110 -18.92 -12.51 -6.83
C PRO A 110 -19.17 -11.39 -7.86
N SER A 111 -20.03 -10.43 -7.52
CA SER A 111 -20.31 -9.26 -8.38
C SER A 111 -19.27 -8.16 -8.21
N ALA A 112 -18.90 -7.47 -9.29
CA ALA A 112 -18.14 -6.21 -9.26
C ALA A 112 -18.99 -5.07 -9.80
N ALA A 113 -20.05 -4.73 -9.06
CA ALA A 113 -21.11 -3.85 -9.54
C ALA A 113 -21.17 -2.51 -8.81
N THR A 114 -20.30 -2.25 -7.82
CA THR A 114 -20.38 -0.99 -7.09
C THR A 114 -19.85 0.14 -7.95
N ALA A 115 -20.79 0.94 -8.47
CA ALA A 115 -20.49 2.24 -9.05
C ALA A 115 -20.03 3.18 -7.93
N LEU A 116 -18.77 3.60 -8.01
CA LEU A 116 -18.19 4.53 -7.05
C LEU A 116 -18.17 5.94 -7.64
N PRO A 117 -18.63 6.96 -6.91
CA PRO A 117 -18.47 8.33 -7.34
C PRO A 117 -16.99 8.73 -7.28
N LEU A 118 -16.64 9.80 -8.01
CA LEU A 118 -15.33 10.44 -7.93
C LEU A 118 -15.04 10.82 -6.46
N ALA A 119 -13.95 10.31 -5.92
CA ALA A 119 -13.55 10.57 -4.53
C ALA A 119 -12.98 11.97 -4.38
N ARG A 120 -13.55 12.76 -3.46
CA ARG A 120 -13.11 14.14 -3.17
C ARG A 120 -12.30 14.29 -1.88
N THR A 121 -12.22 13.23 -1.08
CA THR A 121 -11.47 13.22 0.18
C THR A 121 -10.54 12.00 0.27
N PRO A 122 -9.44 12.06 1.04
CA PRO A 122 -8.55 10.91 1.25
C PRO A 122 -9.27 9.68 1.81
N GLU A 123 -10.25 9.86 2.70
CA GLU A 123 -11.03 8.77 3.26
C GLU A 123 -11.91 8.09 2.20
N ALA A 124 -12.51 8.89 1.30
CA ALA A 124 -13.29 8.38 0.17
C ALA A 124 -12.42 7.63 -0.83
N VAL A 125 -11.19 8.10 -1.07
CA VAL A 125 -10.20 7.38 -1.91
C VAL A 125 -9.88 6.02 -1.29
N ARG A 126 -9.57 5.97 0.00
CA ARG A 126 -9.23 4.72 0.70
C ARG A 126 -10.40 3.72 0.69
N ALA A 127 -11.61 4.19 0.99
CA ALA A 127 -12.82 3.35 0.99
C ALA A 127 -13.15 2.84 -0.42
N GLY A 128 -12.99 3.69 -1.44
CA GLY A 128 -13.19 3.32 -2.84
C GLY A 128 -12.15 2.30 -3.32
N ILE A 129 -10.86 2.50 -3.00
CA ILE A 129 -9.80 1.54 -3.29
C ILE A 129 -10.13 0.18 -2.66
N GLY A 130 -10.48 0.16 -1.37
CA GLY A 130 -10.85 -1.07 -0.67
C GLY A 130 -12.02 -1.79 -1.33
N THR A 131 -13.01 -1.04 -1.80
CA THR A 131 -14.17 -1.61 -2.52
C THR A 131 -13.79 -2.20 -3.87
N ILE A 132 -13.05 -1.46 -4.69
CA ILE A 132 -12.60 -1.91 -6.01
C ILE A 132 -11.74 -3.16 -5.88
N MET A 133 -10.74 -3.10 -5.01
CA MET A 133 -9.75 -4.15 -4.87
C MET A 133 -10.35 -5.42 -4.28
N ARG A 134 -11.29 -5.31 -3.34
CA ARG A 134 -12.06 -6.45 -2.84
C ARG A 134 -12.89 -7.08 -3.95
N GLU A 135 -13.71 -6.32 -4.67
CA GLU A 135 -14.59 -6.89 -5.71
C GLU A 135 -13.85 -7.52 -6.89
N VAL A 136 -12.81 -6.84 -7.38
CA VAL A 136 -11.91 -7.39 -8.41
C VAL A 136 -11.16 -8.60 -7.84
N GLY A 137 -10.73 -8.49 -6.57
CA GLY A 137 -10.16 -9.53 -5.71
C GLY A 137 -10.94 -10.83 -5.74
N ASP A 138 -12.17 -10.76 -5.23
CA ASP A 138 -13.09 -11.87 -5.04
C ASP A 138 -13.36 -12.58 -6.38
N ARG A 139 -13.62 -11.82 -7.45
CA ARG A 139 -13.80 -12.38 -8.80
C ARG A 139 -12.56 -13.07 -9.34
N SER A 140 -11.41 -12.44 -9.18
CA SER A 140 -10.14 -13.00 -9.64
C SER A 140 -9.82 -14.30 -8.91
N ARG A 141 -9.94 -14.31 -7.57
CA ARG A 141 -9.72 -15.50 -6.74
C ARG A 141 -10.71 -16.61 -7.05
N TYR A 142 -11.99 -16.29 -7.20
CA TYR A 142 -13.00 -17.27 -7.61
C TYR A 142 -12.63 -17.96 -8.94
N ARG A 143 -12.26 -17.17 -9.96
CA ARG A 143 -11.85 -17.72 -11.27
C ARG A 143 -10.52 -18.47 -11.19
N GLN A 144 -9.54 -17.98 -10.44
CA GLN A 144 -8.26 -18.67 -10.23
C GLN A 144 -8.46 -19.99 -9.50
N ALA A 145 -9.29 -20.04 -8.45
CA ALA A 145 -9.61 -21.26 -7.71
C ALA A 145 -10.30 -22.31 -8.61
N GLN A 146 -11.17 -21.90 -9.54
CA GLN A 146 -11.70 -22.81 -10.56
C GLN A 146 -10.60 -23.39 -11.46
N VAL A 147 -9.63 -22.55 -11.87
CA VAL A 147 -8.49 -23.00 -12.67
C VAL A 147 -7.62 -23.98 -11.88
N GLU A 148 -7.36 -23.69 -10.60
CA GLU A 148 -6.58 -24.57 -9.73
C GLU A 148 -7.26 -25.91 -9.50
N ALA A 149 -8.57 -25.92 -9.25
CA ALA A 149 -9.33 -27.16 -9.14
C ALA A 149 -9.22 -28.00 -10.42
N ARG A 150 -9.28 -27.36 -11.60
CA ARG A 150 -9.07 -28.03 -12.89
C ARG A 150 -7.64 -28.54 -13.04
N ILE A 151 -6.62 -27.77 -12.63
CA ILE A 151 -5.22 -28.19 -12.66
C ILE A 151 -4.98 -29.38 -11.72
N ALA A 152 -5.54 -29.36 -10.51
CA ALA A 152 -5.43 -30.46 -9.54
C ALA A 152 -6.07 -31.75 -10.09
N ALA A 153 -7.20 -31.63 -10.80
CA ALA A 153 -7.84 -32.77 -11.46
C ALA A 153 -6.99 -33.41 -12.57
N LEU A 154 -5.99 -32.71 -13.11
CA LEU A 154 -5.08 -33.26 -14.13
C LEU A 154 -4.06 -34.24 -13.58
N ARG A 155 -3.91 -34.36 -12.25
CA ARG A 155 -2.97 -35.27 -11.56
C ARG A 155 -1.55 -35.23 -12.15
N LEU A 156 -1.01 -34.02 -12.27
CA LEU A 156 0.29 -33.76 -12.91
C LEU A 156 1.46 -34.48 -12.21
N ASP A 157 1.30 -34.82 -10.93
CA ASP A 157 2.23 -35.58 -10.10
C ASP A 157 2.42 -37.03 -10.59
N THR A 158 1.42 -37.61 -11.24
CA THR A 158 1.46 -39.00 -11.74
C THR A 158 2.00 -39.13 -13.17
N GLN A 159 2.23 -38.00 -13.84
CA GLN A 159 2.52 -37.96 -15.28
C GLN A 159 3.87 -38.53 -15.69
N LEU A 160 4.85 -38.47 -14.78
CA LEU A 160 6.21 -38.98 -15.00
C LEU A 160 6.45 -40.28 -14.23
N MET A 161 5.39 -40.89 -13.68
CA MET A 161 5.50 -42.17 -13.02
C MET A 161 5.83 -43.28 -14.04
N PRO A 162 6.68 -44.25 -13.68
CA PRO A 162 7.08 -45.36 -14.54
C PRO A 162 5.90 -46.10 -15.18
N GLU A 163 4.83 -46.35 -14.41
CA GLU A 163 3.62 -47.03 -14.87
C GLU A 163 2.90 -46.24 -15.98
N THR A 164 2.86 -44.91 -15.84
CA THR A 164 2.28 -44.00 -16.82
C THR A 164 3.11 -43.96 -18.11
N LEU A 165 4.44 -44.00 -17.98
CA LEU A 165 5.39 -43.88 -19.08
C LEU A 165 5.48 -45.18 -19.92
N LEU A 166 5.45 -46.34 -19.27
CA LEU A 166 5.50 -47.63 -19.96
C LEU A 166 4.20 -47.96 -20.71
N GLY A 167 3.05 -47.48 -20.23
CA GLY A 167 1.77 -47.67 -20.90
C GLY A 167 1.52 -46.66 -22.03
N ALA A 168 1.27 -47.14 -23.26
CA ALA A 168 0.92 -46.27 -24.39
C ALA A 168 -0.32 -45.40 -24.14
N GLN A 169 -1.36 -45.98 -23.53
CA GLN A 169 -2.56 -45.25 -23.14
C GLN A 169 -2.29 -44.23 -22.02
N GLY A 170 -1.44 -44.60 -21.05
CA GLY A 170 -1.01 -43.73 -19.95
C GLY A 170 -0.26 -42.51 -20.45
N THR A 171 0.73 -42.72 -21.34
CA THR A 171 1.52 -41.63 -21.93
C THR A 171 0.65 -40.73 -22.82
N ALA A 172 -0.29 -41.29 -23.60
CA ALA A 172 -1.24 -40.50 -24.38
C ALA A 172 -2.19 -39.67 -23.50
N ALA A 173 -2.60 -40.19 -22.33
CA ALA A 173 -3.37 -39.43 -21.35
C ALA A 173 -2.53 -38.31 -20.69
N ALA A 174 -1.29 -38.62 -20.30
CA ALA A 174 -0.36 -37.66 -19.73
C ALA A 174 -0.05 -36.50 -20.68
N ARG A 175 0.18 -36.78 -21.98
CA ARG A 175 0.33 -35.75 -23.04
C ARG A 175 -0.88 -34.81 -23.11
N ARG A 176 -2.10 -35.36 -23.12
CA ARG A 176 -3.34 -34.57 -23.14
C ARG A 176 -3.46 -33.71 -21.88
N ALA A 177 -3.16 -34.26 -20.71
CA ALA A 177 -3.17 -33.52 -19.47
C ALA A 177 -2.12 -32.40 -19.44
N ASN A 178 -0.91 -32.64 -19.97
CA ASN A 178 0.14 -31.61 -20.09
C ASN A 178 -0.27 -30.48 -21.06
N GLN A 179 -0.95 -30.80 -22.17
CA GLN A 179 -1.53 -29.80 -23.08
C GLN A 179 -2.65 -28.98 -22.42
N GLN A 180 -3.56 -29.64 -21.69
CA GLN A 180 -4.62 -28.98 -20.94
C GLN A 180 -4.04 -28.08 -19.83
N TYR A 181 -2.98 -28.51 -19.16
CA TYR A 181 -2.26 -27.70 -18.19
C TYR A 181 -1.72 -26.42 -18.84
N ALA A 182 -1.08 -26.50 -20.00
CA ALA A 182 -0.60 -25.33 -20.74
C ALA A 182 -1.72 -24.33 -21.07
N GLN A 183 -2.89 -24.83 -21.48
CA GLN A 183 -4.07 -23.99 -21.74
C GLN A 183 -4.58 -23.31 -20.47
N LEU A 184 -4.68 -24.04 -19.36
CA LEU A 184 -5.10 -23.52 -18.06
C LEU A 184 -4.14 -22.45 -17.52
N LEU A 185 -2.83 -22.60 -17.75
CA LEU A 185 -1.84 -21.58 -17.40
C LEU A 185 -2.06 -20.27 -18.17
N ASN A 186 -2.24 -20.35 -19.49
CA ASN A 186 -2.52 -19.17 -20.31
C ASN A 186 -3.85 -18.51 -19.91
N TYR A 187 -4.85 -19.32 -19.57
CA TYR A 187 -6.13 -18.81 -19.08
C TYR A 187 -6.00 -18.12 -17.72
N SER A 188 -5.23 -18.70 -16.77
CA SER A 188 -4.92 -18.06 -15.48
C SER A 188 -4.26 -16.70 -15.66
N LEU A 189 -3.27 -16.60 -16.56
CA LEU A 189 -2.62 -15.33 -16.90
C LEU A 189 -3.62 -14.32 -17.48
N SER A 190 -4.55 -14.78 -18.34
CA SER A 190 -5.59 -13.91 -18.90
C SER A 190 -6.54 -13.35 -17.83
N ILE A 191 -6.91 -14.17 -16.83
CA ILE A 191 -7.74 -13.73 -15.70
C ILE A 191 -7.02 -12.63 -14.94
N LYS A 192 -5.74 -12.83 -14.62
CA LYS A 192 -4.93 -11.85 -13.89
C LYS A 192 -4.82 -10.52 -14.64
N ARG A 193 -4.49 -10.55 -15.94
CA ARG A 193 -4.41 -9.35 -16.78
C ARG A 193 -5.75 -8.61 -16.87
N ALA A 194 -6.86 -9.35 -17.01
CA ALA A 194 -8.19 -8.76 -17.04
C ALA A 194 -8.54 -8.10 -15.70
N SER A 195 -8.21 -8.74 -14.57
CA SER A 195 -8.41 -8.17 -13.23
C SER A 195 -7.57 -6.90 -13.01
N GLN A 196 -6.30 -6.90 -13.43
CA GLN A 196 -5.43 -5.71 -13.34
C GLN A 196 -5.96 -4.55 -14.19
N LEU A 197 -6.45 -4.83 -15.40
CA LEU A 197 -7.07 -3.84 -16.28
C LEU A 197 -8.36 -3.26 -15.68
N ASP A 198 -9.22 -4.12 -15.13
CA ASP A 198 -10.47 -3.73 -14.45
C ASP A 198 -10.17 -2.82 -13.23
N ALA A 199 -9.24 -3.25 -12.37
CA ALA A 199 -8.78 -2.46 -11.23
C ALA A 199 -8.21 -1.11 -11.67
N SER A 200 -7.35 -1.08 -12.69
CA SER A 200 -6.76 0.16 -13.21
C SER A 200 -7.82 1.16 -13.68
N ARG A 201 -8.79 0.69 -14.48
CA ARG A 201 -9.89 1.53 -14.99
C ARG A 201 -10.76 2.08 -13.86
N ARG A 202 -11.12 1.24 -12.89
CA ARG A 202 -11.96 1.65 -11.75
C ARG A 202 -11.22 2.60 -10.80
N LEU A 203 -9.92 2.36 -10.57
CA LEU A 203 -9.08 3.26 -9.77
C LEU A 203 -8.96 4.62 -10.44
N GLN A 204 -8.72 4.67 -11.76
CA GLN A 204 -8.66 5.92 -12.51
C GLN A 204 -9.98 6.71 -12.41
N ALA A 205 -11.12 6.03 -12.54
CA ALA A 205 -12.44 6.66 -12.36
C ALA A 205 -12.68 7.17 -10.93
N LEU A 206 -12.13 6.48 -9.92
CA LEU A 206 -12.25 6.86 -8.51
C LEU A 206 -11.42 8.12 -8.16
N VAL A 207 -10.17 8.21 -8.62
CA VAL A 207 -9.24 9.27 -8.19
C VAL A 207 -9.21 10.51 -9.10
N GLY A 208 -9.68 10.40 -10.35
CA GLY A 208 -9.67 11.52 -11.30
C GLY A 208 -8.26 11.94 -11.75
N GLU A 209 -8.09 13.21 -12.14
CA GLU A 209 -6.90 13.70 -12.87
C GLU A 209 -5.90 14.55 -12.04
N GLY A 210 -6.12 14.72 -10.73
CA GLY A 210 -5.30 15.56 -9.85
C GLY A 210 -3.86 15.08 -9.62
N PRO A 211 -2.95 15.92 -9.09
CA PRO A 211 -1.54 15.56 -8.90
C PRO A 211 -1.33 14.38 -7.93
N ASP A 212 -2.09 14.30 -6.84
CA ASP A 212 -2.04 13.18 -5.90
C ASP A 212 -2.59 11.88 -6.50
N ALA A 213 -3.63 12.00 -7.35
CA ALA A 213 -4.18 10.90 -8.13
C ALA A 213 -3.15 10.34 -9.13
N ARG A 214 -2.39 11.22 -9.80
CA ARG A 214 -1.30 10.82 -10.71
C ARG A 214 -0.18 10.10 -9.98
N ALA A 215 0.21 10.56 -8.79
CA ALA A 215 1.24 9.90 -7.99
C ALA A 215 0.83 8.47 -7.60
N LEU A 216 -0.41 8.30 -7.12
CA LEU A 216 -0.97 7.00 -6.75
C LEU A 216 -1.08 6.06 -7.96
N MET A 217 -1.58 6.54 -9.10
CA MET A 217 -1.69 5.75 -10.33
C MET A 217 -0.32 5.40 -10.94
N THR A 218 0.67 6.29 -10.84
CA THR A 218 2.04 6.01 -11.30
C THR A 218 2.70 4.91 -10.48
N GLU A 219 2.47 4.91 -9.17
CA GLU A 219 2.98 3.85 -8.29
C GLU A 219 2.27 2.52 -8.53
N PHE A 220 0.95 2.53 -8.67
CA PHE A 220 0.17 1.37 -9.07
C PHE A 220 0.68 0.77 -10.39
N ALA A 221 0.90 1.60 -11.41
CA ALA A 221 1.44 1.18 -12.71
C ALA A 221 2.86 0.61 -12.60
N ARG A 222 3.74 1.21 -11.77
CA ARG A 222 5.10 0.67 -11.52
C ARG A 222 5.06 -0.70 -10.86
N ASN A 223 4.15 -0.91 -9.90
CA ASN A 223 3.98 -2.21 -9.26
C ASN A 223 3.44 -3.25 -10.25
N LEU A 224 2.47 -2.88 -11.10
CA LEU A 224 1.95 -3.74 -12.16
C LEU A 224 3.03 -4.14 -13.19
N ALA A 225 3.86 -3.19 -13.62
CA ALA A 225 4.92 -3.45 -14.57
C ALA A 225 5.94 -4.47 -14.02
N ARG A 226 6.38 -4.27 -12.76
CA ARG A 226 7.29 -5.20 -12.08
C ARG A 226 6.68 -6.58 -11.88
N GLU A 227 5.41 -6.63 -11.49
CA GLU A 227 4.68 -7.88 -11.37
C GLU A 227 4.59 -8.63 -12.71
N SER A 228 4.39 -7.91 -13.82
CA SER A 228 4.34 -8.50 -15.16
C SER A 228 5.67 -9.15 -15.56
N GLU A 229 6.81 -8.62 -15.13
CA GLU A 229 8.13 -9.22 -15.37
C GLU A 229 8.28 -10.54 -14.61
N GLU A 230 7.86 -10.58 -13.34
CA GLU A 230 7.88 -11.78 -12.51
C GLU A 230 6.95 -12.87 -13.05
N ASP A 231 5.76 -12.48 -13.51
CA ASP A 231 4.83 -13.40 -14.17
C ASP A 231 5.41 -13.95 -15.47
N ALA A 232 6.14 -13.13 -16.24
CA ALA A 232 6.80 -13.59 -17.45
C ALA A 232 7.88 -14.63 -17.14
N ALA A 233 8.68 -14.41 -16.08
CA ALA A 233 9.68 -15.38 -15.63
C ALA A 233 9.05 -16.71 -15.17
N LEU A 234 7.98 -16.64 -14.36
CA LEU A 234 7.24 -17.83 -13.92
C LEU A 234 6.60 -18.58 -15.10
N MET A 235 6.02 -17.86 -16.06
CA MET A 235 5.43 -18.46 -17.25
C MET A 235 6.47 -19.08 -18.16
N SER A 236 7.63 -18.44 -18.31
CA SER A 236 8.78 -19.00 -19.03
C SER A 236 9.25 -20.32 -18.41
N ASN A 237 9.45 -20.34 -17.09
CA ASN A 237 9.80 -21.54 -16.34
C ASN A 237 8.76 -22.65 -16.51
N ARG A 238 7.46 -22.35 -16.36
CA ARG A 238 6.38 -23.34 -16.52
C ARG A 238 6.30 -23.89 -17.95
N ARG A 239 6.52 -23.06 -18.97
CA ARG A 239 6.58 -23.49 -20.38
C ARG A 239 7.77 -24.42 -20.62
N ALA A 240 8.93 -24.11 -20.07
CA ALA A 240 10.11 -24.97 -20.15
C ALA A 240 9.85 -26.34 -19.48
N THR A 241 9.15 -26.37 -18.34
CA THR A 241 8.75 -27.64 -17.69
C THR A 241 7.82 -28.45 -18.58
N ILE A 242 6.79 -27.83 -19.17
CA ILE A 242 5.84 -28.50 -20.07
C ILE A 242 6.57 -29.08 -21.29
N GLU A 243 7.47 -28.30 -21.89
CA GLU A 243 8.26 -28.72 -23.05
C GLU A 243 9.18 -29.89 -22.71
N LYS A 244 9.92 -29.82 -21.59
CA LYS A 244 10.80 -30.93 -21.17
C LYS A 244 10.01 -32.19 -20.84
N THR A 245 8.84 -32.04 -20.20
CA THR A 245 7.93 -33.16 -19.92
C THR A 245 7.46 -33.81 -21.23
N GLN A 246 7.15 -33.01 -22.25
CA GLN A 246 6.80 -33.54 -23.57
C GLN A 246 7.95 -34.32 -24.21
N ARG A 247 9.19 -33.83 -24.11
CA ARG A 247 10.38 -34.52 -24.61
C ARG A 247 10.66 -35.83 -23.89
N VAL A 248 10.35 -35.93 -22.59
CA VAL A 248 10.40 -37.21 -21.85
C VAL A 248 9.43 -38.20 -22.47
N TYR A 249 8.19 -37.79 -22.76
CA TYR A 249 7.24 -38.67 -23.42
C TYR A 249 7.71 -39.11 -24.82
N ASP A 250 8.33 -38.20 -25.59
CA ASP A 250 8.84 -38.52 -26.93
C ASP A 250 9.96 -39.57 -26.88
N LEU A 251 10.88 -39.43 -25.91
CA LEU A 251 11.96 -40.39 -25.70
C LEU A 251 11.42 -41.75 -25.26
N VAL A 252 10.50 -41.77 -24.28
CA VAL A 252 9.91 -43.01 -23.76
C VAL A 252 9.10 -43.72 -24.85
N ASP A 253 8.28 -43.00 -25.62
CA ASP A 253 7.52 -43.59 -26.73
C ASP A 253 8.45 -44.21 -27.78
N ALA A 254 9.57 -43.54 -28.11
CA ALA A 254 10.55 -44.03 -29.08
C ALA A 254 11.31 -45.29 -28.60
N GLN A 255 11.53 -45.42 -27.30
CA GLN A 255 12.30 -46.51 -26.71
C GLN A 255 11.44 -47.54 -25.97
N ARG A 256 10.11 -47.44 -26.02
CA ARG A 256 9.18 -48.19 -25.15
C ARG A 256 9.45 -49.70 -25.07
N GLN A 257 9.75 -50.34 -26.20
CA GLN A 257 10.00 -51.79 -26.26
C GLN A 257 11.37 -52.21 -25.69
N ARG A 258 12.18 -51.23 -25.30
CA ARG A 258 13.57 -51.37 -24.84
C ARG A 258 13.77 -50.70 -23.47
N ILE A 259 12.69 -50.56 -22.70
CA ILE A 259 12.69 -50.05 -21.34
C ILE A 259 12.10 -51.13 -20.43
N ASP A 260 12.83 -51.47 -19.38
CA ASP A 260 12.38 -52.34 -18.31
C ASP A 260 12.25 -51.56 -16.99
N LEU A 261 11.66 -52.20 -15.97
CA LEU A 261 11.67 -51.69 -14.60
C LEU A 261 12.71 -52.45 -13.78
N ASN A 262 13.48 -51.72 -12.95
CA ASN A 262 14.28 -52.36 -11.91
C ASN A 262 13.42 -52.72 -10.68
N ASP A 263 14.01 -53.41 -9.71
CA ASP A 263 13.33 -53.83 -8.47
C ASP A 263 12.82 -52.65 -7.62
N ASP A 264 13.40 -51.46 -7.79
CA ASP A 264 12.96 -50.21 -7.13
C ASP A 264 11.83 -49.49 -7.89
N GLY A 265 11.37 -50.06 -9.01
CA GLY A 265 10.35 -49.47 -9.89
C GLY A 265 10.86 -48.36 -10.81
N ASN A 266 12.17 -48.16 -10.96
CA ASN A 266 12.75 -47.16 -11.86
C ASN A 266 12.87 -47.67 -13.31
N LEU A 267 12.74 -46.75 -14.28
CA LEU A 267 12.92 -47.05 -15.69
C LEU A 267 14.39 -47.33 -16.03
N VAL A 268 14.67 -48.49 -16.62
CA VAL A 268 15.98 -48.90 -17.13
C VAL A 268 15.92 -49.01 -18.64
N PHE A 269 16.71 -48.18 -19.32
CA PHE A 269 16.79 -48.17 -20.78
C PHE A 269 17.87 -49.14 -21.26
N ALA A 270 17.56 -49.96 -22.27
CA ALA A 270 18.55 -50.87 -22.87
C ALA A 270 19.67 -50.12 -23.62
N ASP A 271 19.36 -48.94 -24.15
CA ASP A 271 20.35 -48.01 -24.68
C ASP A 271 20.80 -47.05 -23.57
N ALA A 272 22.09 -47.11 -23.23
CA ALA A 272 22.70 -46.27 -22.21
C ALA A 272 22.59 -44.77 -22.54
N GLN A 273 22.67 -44.38 -23.81
CA GLN A 273 22.56 -42.97 -24.21
C GLN A 273 21.14 -42.44 -23.96
N ALA A 274 20.12 -43.23 -24.28
CA ALA A 274 18.73 -42.91 -24.00
C ALA A 274 18.47 -42.80 -22.49
N GLY A 275 19.02 -43.73 -21.70
CA GLY A 275 18.92 -43.68 -20.23
C GLY A 275 19.56 -42.42 -19.63
N GLU A 276 20.74 -42.04 -20.11
CA GLU A 276 21.40 -40.80 -19.69
C GLU A 276 20.61 -39.55 -20.11
N GLN A 277 20.02 -39.55 -21.31
CA GLN A 277 19.16 -38.46 -21.77
C GLN A 277 17.90 -38.32 -20.91
N TYR A 278 17.24 -39.43 -20.58
CA TYR A 278 16.10 -39.46 -19.68
C TYR A 278 16.45 -38.86 -18.31
N ASN A 279 17.51 -39.36 -17.67
CA ASN A 279 17.95 -38.90 -16.35
C ASN A 279 18.27 -37.40 -16.34
N ARG A 280 18.93 -36.89 -17.41
CA ARG A 280 19.18 -35.45 -17.57
C ARG A 280 17.89 -34.64 -17.67
N MET A 281 16.90 -35.10 -18.44
CA MET A 281 15.62 -34.40 -18.55
C MET A 281 14.84 -34.38 -17.23
N ILE A 282 14.85 -35.47 -16.46
CA ILE A 282 14.21 -35.52 -15.13
C ILE A 282 14.92 -34.56 -14.16
N ALA A 283 16.26 -34.56 -14.14
CA ALA A 283 17.02 -33.62 -13.32
C ALA A 283 16.75 -32.16 -13.69
N ASP A 284 16.68 -31.84 -14.98
CA ASP A 284 16.33 -30.50 -15.46
C ASP A 284 14.92 -30.07 -15.04
N ILE A 285 13.94 -30.99 -15.10
CA ILE A 285 12.57 -30.72 -14.63
C ILE A 285 12.58 -30.41 -13.12
N ALA A 286 13.33 -31.19 -12.32
CA ALA A 286 13.48 -30.93 -10.89
C ALA A 286 14.12 -29.56 -10.62
N GLN A 287 15.15 -29.17 -11.38
CA GLN A 287 15.77 -27.85 -11.29
C GLN A 287 14.79 -26.72 -11.62
N LEU A 288 13.96 -26.88 -12.65
CA LEU A 288 12.91 -25.91 -12.99
C LEU A 288 11.89 -25.76 -11.85
N ILE A 289 11.53 -26.85 -11.17
CA ILE A 289 10.63 -26.82 -10.01
C ILE A 289 11.26 -26.05 -8.85
N LEU A 290 12.55 -26.24 -8.57
CA LEU A 290 13.28 -25.49 -7.54
C LEU A 290 13.38 -24.00 -7.90
N GLN A 291 13.70 -23.66 -9.15
CA GLN A 291 13.74 -22.28 -9.62
C GLN A 291 12.38 -21.58 -9.45
N ARG A 292 11.27 -22.28 -9.74
CA ARG A 292 9.91 -21.76 -9.51
C ARG A 292 9.70 -21.38 -8.04
N GLN A 293 10.07 -22.25 -7.11
CA GLN A 293 9.95 -21.99 -5.67
C GLN A 293 10.79 -20.78 -5.25
N GLN A 294 12.01 -20.64 -5.79
CA GLN A 294 12.86 -19.48 -5.51
C GLN A 294 12.23 -18.17 -6.00
N ILE A 295 11.64 -18.14 -7.21
CA ILE A 295 10.94 -16.96 -7.72
C ILE A 295 9.76 -16.59 -6.80
N GLU A 296 9.00 -17.58 -6.32
CA GLU A 296 7.88 -17.36 -5.40
C GLU A 296 8.34 -16.82 -4.03
N ILE A 297 9.44 -17.34 -3.47
CA ILE A 297 10.05 -16.84 -2.22
C ILE A 297 10.53 -15.39 -2.40
N GLN A 298 11.22 -15.09 -3.49
CA GLN A 298 11.71 -13.74 -3.78
C GLN A 298 10.55 -12.74 -3.92
N ARG A 299 9.45 -13.15 -4.55
CA ARG A 299 8.22 -12.34 -4.67
C ARG A 299 7.61 -12.03 -3.30
N GLN A 300 7.52 -13.02 -2.41
CA GLN A 300 7.04 -12.81 -1.04
C GLN A 300 7.95 -11.87 -0.25
N ALA A 301 9.27 -12.11 -0.27
CA ALA A 301 10.25 -11.30 0.44
C ALA A 301 10.24 -9.83 -0.03
N ARG A 302 10.17 -9.58 -1.33
CA ARG A 302 10.08 -8.22 -1.88
C ARG A 302 8.85 -7.48 -1.42
N THR A 303 7.70 -8.17 -1.39
CA THR A 303 6.49 -7.48 -0.97
C THR A 303 6.53 -7.15 0.52
N GLN A 304 7.11 -8.03 1.34
CA GLN A 304 7.35 -7.73 2.75
C GLN A 304 8.25 -6.51 2.91
N ALA A 305 9.34 -6.41 2.14
CA ALA A 305 10.22 -5.24 2.15
C ALA A 305 9.48 -3.94 1.76
N ALA A 306 8.59 -4.00 0.76
CA ALA A 306 7.78 -2.86 0.35
C ALA A 306 6.80 -2.41 1.46
N LEU A 307 6.19 -3.36 2.18
CA LEU A 307 5.34 -3.06 3.34
C LEU A 307 6.16 -2.45 4.49
N ASP A 308 7.37 -2.94 4.73
CA ASP A 308 8.26 -2.41 5.78
C ASP A 308 8.71 -0.97 5.47
N GLU A 309 9.01 -0.65 4.20
CA GLU A 309 9.30 0.72 3.77
C GLU A 309 8.13 1.67 4.01
N ILE A 310 6.90 1.24 3.72
CA ILE A 310 5.70 2.05 4.00
C ILE A 310 5.51 2.24 5.51
N GLY A 311 5.77 1.20 6.30
CA GLY A 311 5.76 1.29 7.76
C GLY A 311 6.72 2.35 8.32
N LYS A 312 7.85 2.61 7.66
CA LYS A 312 8.78 3.70 8.02
C LYS A 312 8.26 5.09 7.69
N ILE A 313 7.41 5.24 6.67
CA ILE A 313 6.82 6.52 6.27
C ILE A 313 5.76 7.00 7.28
N ARG A 314 5.08 6.05 7.94
CA ARG A 314 4.05 6.33 8.95
C ARG A 314 4.59 6.74 10.32
N ARG A 315 5.86 6.44 10.61
CA ARG A 315 6.53 6.76 11.89
C ARG A 315 7.18 8.12 11.82
#